data_AF-A0A0M3J4B7-F1
#
_entry.id   AF-A0A0M3J4B7-F1
#
_cell.length_a   1.000
_cell.length_b   1.000
_cell.length_c   1.000
_cell.angle_alpha   90.00
_cell.angle_beta   90.00
_cell.angle_gamma   90.00
#
_symmetry.space_group_name_H-M   'P 1'
#
loop_
_entity.id
_entity.type
_entity.pdbx_description
1 polymer ?
#
loop_
_entity_poly.entity_id
_entity_poly.type
_entity_poly.pdbx_seq_one_letter_code
_entity_poly.pdbx_strand_id
1 'polypeptide(L)'
;MIPFPLSRSCIQLSLSLTPLLHDIKGHLEHSKSLLKLYTLVKVMLVVVIYVGFVIQEYVIIDMLWPVVKDNIVKLSICSSSKKCVVIGNYAFRSLLVTIAMIVALAVPRLETIIPLVGICSSMLLAFVIPATLDTVTFLPCLIHTKASKWRIARKVIANVLLITMGLFGLIAGLRTSILELINGA
;
A
#
# COMPACT_ATOMS: atom_id res chain seq x y z
N MET A 1 -6.65 12.84 -0.06
CA MET A 1 -6.34 12.25 1.26
C MET A 1 -7.17 13.02 2.28
N ILE A 2 -8.27 12.42 2.73
CA ILE A 2 -9.35 13.09 3.45
C ILE A 2 -9.06 13.03 4.96
N PRO A 3 -9.03 14.16 5.70
CA PRO A 3 -9.01 14.13 7.15
C PRO A 3 -10.44 14.14 7.71
N PHE A 4 -10.71 13.33 8.75
CA PHE A 4 -11.98 13.29 9.48
C PHE A 4 -11.82 13.97 10.85
N PRO A 5 -12.50 15.11 11.11
CA PRO A 5 -12.70 15.64 12.45
C PRO A 5 -14.20 15.66 12.78
N LEU A 6 -14.74 14.63 13.45
CA LEU A 6 -16.17 14.59 13.84
C LEU A 6 -16.46 14.27 15.33
N SER A 7 -15.44 14.22 16.20
CA SER A 7 -15.61 13.69 17.56
C SER A 7 -16.13 14.70 18.61
N ARG A 8 -15.92 16.02 18.45
CA ARG A 8 -16.21 16.99 19.53
C ARG A 8 -17.66 17.49 19.62
N SER A 9 -18.45 17.43 18.55
CA SER A 9 -19.83 17.96 18.56
C SER A 9 -20.85 17.05 19.28
N CYS A 10 -20.50 15.79 19.55
CA CYS A 10 -21.44 14.79 20.06
C CYS A 10 -21.85 15.02 21.52
N ILE A 11 -21.00 15.68 22.33
CA ILE A 11 -21.19 15.79 23.78
C ILE A 11 -22.24 16.84 24.16
N GLN A 12 -22.41 17.88 23.35
CA GLN A 12 -23.42 18.93 23.55
C GLN A 12 -24.86 18.45 23.26
N LEU A 13 -25.01 17.36 22.50
CA LEU A 13 -26.30 16.85 22.05
C LEU A 13 -27.07 16.08 23.14
N SER A 14 -26.38 15.60 24.18
CA SER A 14 -26.96 14.77 25.24
C SER A 14 -27.93 15.50 26.19
N LEU A 15 -27.92 16.84 26.24
CA LEU A 15 -28.72 17.64 27.19
C LEU A 15 -30.14 17.97 26.67
N SER A 16 -30.43 17.77 25.37
CA SER A 16 -31.75 18.02 24.75
C SER A 16 -32.68 16.79 24.71
N LEU A 17 -32.36 15.73 25.46
CA LEU A 17 -32.81 14.34 25.17
C LEU A 17 -34.15 13.90 25.80
N THR A 18 -34.80 14.68 26.65
CA THR A 18 -36.07 14.30 27.31
C THR A 18 -37.34 14.33 26.42
N PRO A 19 -37.55 15.27 25.48
CA PRO A 19 -38.67 15.21 24.52
C PRO A 19 -38.44 14.20 23.37
N LEU A 20 -37.21 13.67 23.24
CA LEU A 20 -36.76 12.80 22.14
C LEU A 20 -37.21 11.34 22.29
N LEU A 21 -37.84 10.96 23.40
CA LEU A 21 -38.22 9.56 23.70
C LEU A 21 -39.40 9.05 22.84
N HIS A 22 -40.29 9.94 22.38
CA HIS A 22 -41.41 9.59 21.50
C HIS A 22 -40.97 9.50 20.02
N ASP A 23 -39.93 10.25 19.66
CA ASP A 23 -39.24 10.23 18.35
C ASP A 23 -38.31 9.01 18.21
N ILE A 24 -37.70 8.57 19.31
CA ILE A 24 -36.86 7.34 19.40
C ILE A 24 -37.57 6.11 18.86
N LYS A 25 -38.91 5.98 18.96
CA LYS A 25 -39.62 4.79 18.44
C LYS A 25 -39.72 4.77 16.92
N GLY A 26 -39.86 5.93 16.26
CA GLY A 26 -39.74 6.07 14.80
C GLY A 26 -38.28 5.96 14.33
N HIS A 27 -37.34 6.52 15.09
CA HIS A 27 -35.91 6.37 14.84
C HIS A 27 -35.38 4.95 15.11
N LEU A 28 -36.07 4.09 15.87
CA LEU A 28 -35.67 2.69 16.12
C LEU A 28 -35.92 1.81 14.89
N GLU A 29 -36.99 2.06 14.13
CA GLU A 29 -37.20 1.41 12.83
C GLU A 29 -36.22 1.95 11.78
N HIS A 30 -35.96 3.25 11.79
CA HIS A 30 -34.97 3.86 10.90
C HIS A 30 -33.54 3.38 11.24
N SER A 31 -33.19 3.26 12.53
CA SER A 31 -31.90 2.75 13.01
C SER A 31 -31.70 1.26 12.72
N LYS A 32 -32.75 0.43 12.81
CA LYS A 32 -32.70 -0.96 12.31
C LYS A 32 -32.43 -1.01 10.80
N SER A 33 -33.02 -0.10 10.03
CA SER A 33 -32.70 0.03 8.60
C SER A 33 -31.27 0.52 8.35
N LEU A 34 -30.76 1.47 9.15
CA LEU A 34 -29.36 1.89 9.09
C LEU A 34 -28.39 0.78 9.50
N LEU A 35 -28.74 -0.06 10.47
CA LEU A 35 -27.95 -1.23 10.86
C LEU A 35 -27.94 -2.27 9.71
N LYS A 36 -29.08 -2.50 9.04
CA LYS A 36 -29.15 -3.33 7.83
C LYS A 36 -28.25 -2.77 6.72
N LEU A 37 -28.28 -1.47 6.47
CA LEU A 37 -27.41 -0.82 5.48
C LEU A 37 -25.94 -0.92 5.86
N TYR A 38 -25.59 -0.70 7.13
CA TYR A 38 -24.22 -0.84 7.63
C TYR A 38 -23.70 -2.28 7.47
N THR A 39 -24.52 -3.28 7.82
CA THR A 39 -24.18 -4.68 7.60
C THR A 39 -24.03 -5.00 6.12
N LEU A 40 -24.91 -4.48 5.25
CA LEU A 40 -24.78 -4.65 3.80
C LEU A 40 -23.48 -4.02 3.28
N VAL A 41 -23.15 -2.79 3.66
CA VAL A 41 -21.91 -2.12 3.27
C VAL A 41 -20.70 -2.90 3.78
N LYS A 42 -20.73 -3.41 5.01
CA LYS A 42 -19.66 -4.25 5.56
C LYS A 42 -19.47 -5.55 4.76
N VAL A 43 -20.57 -6.21 4.38
CA VAL A 43 -20.52 -7.41 3.53
C VAL A 43 -19.95 -7.08 2.15
N MET A 44 -20.43 -6.01 1.52
CA MET A 44 -19.90 -5.55 0.22
C MET A 44 -18.41 -5.21 0.30
N LEU A 45 -17.97 -4.56 1.38
CA LEU A 45 -16.56 -4.24 1.61
C LEU A 45 -15.71 -5.50 1.74
N VAL A 46 -16.17 -6.50 2.50
CA VAL A 46 -15.47 -7.79 2.65
C VAL A 46 -15.36 -8.50 1.31
N VAL A 47 -16.42 -8.51 0.50
CA VAL A 47 -16.41 -9.11 -0.85
C VAL A 47 -15.41 -8.39 -1.75
N VAL A 48 -15.40 -7.06 -1.76
CA VAL A 48 -14.46 -6.26 -2.58
C VAL A 48 -13.01 -6.50 -2.16
N ILE A 49 -12.72 -6.53 -0.86
CA ILE A 49 -11.36 -6.80 -0.35
C ILE A 49 -10.93 -8.22 -0.71
N TYR A 50 -11.81 -9.20 -0.56
CA TYR A 50 -11.51 -10.60 -0.89
C TYR A 50 -11.20 -10.78 -2.39
N VAL A 51 -12.07 -10.27 -3.28
CA VAL A 51 -11.85 -10.35 -4.73
C VAL A 51 -10.63 -9.53 -5.14
N GLY A 52 -10.45 -8.34 -4.57
CA GLY A 52 -9.31 -7.47 -4.82
C GLY A 52 -7.99 -8.15 -4.46
N PHE A 53 -7.92 -8.85 -3.33
CA PHE A 53 -6.74 -9.58 -2.91
C PHE A 53 -6.34 -10.67 -3.92
N VAL A 54 -7.30 -11.47 -4.39
CA VAL A 54 -7.05 -12.54 -5.39
C VAL A 54 -6.52 -11.97 -6.71
N ILE A 55 -7.11 -10.87 -7.19
CA ILE A 55 -6.69 -10.22 -8.44
C ILE A 55 -5.30 -9.57 -8.27
N GLN A 56 -5.06 -8.89 -7.15
CA GLN A 56 -3.77 -8.23 -6.88
C GLN A 56 -2.64 -9.25 -6.75
N GLU A 57 -2.85 -10.36 -6.04
CA GLU A 57 -1.86 -11.43 -5.91
C GLU A 57 -1.49 -12.01 -7.28
N TYR A 58 -2.47 -12.20 -8.17
CA TYR A 58 -2.22 -12.70 -9.53
C TYR A 58 -1.31 -11.77 -10.35
N VAL A 59 -1.55 -10.45 -10.33
CA VAL A 59 -0.71 -9.48 -11.04
C VAL A 59 0.71 -9.46 -10.48
N ILE A 60 0.86 -9.53 -9.16
CA ILE A 60 2.18 -9.58 -8.51
C ILE A 60 2.95 -10.84 -8.94
N ILE A 61 2.28 -11.99 -8.99
CA ILE A 61 2.90 -13.25 -9.42
C ILE A 61 3.34 -13.18 -10.88
N ASP A 62 2.48 -12.70 -11.77
CA ASP A 62 2.77 -12.59 -13.20
C ASP A 62 4.00 -11.71 -13.47
N MET A 63 4.10 -10.59 -12.77
CA MET A 63 5.24 -9.67 -12.89
C MET A 63 6.53 -10.21 -12.27
N LEU A 64 6.44 -10.98 -11.18
CA LEU A 64 7.61 -11.47 -10.46
C LEU A 64 8.17 -12.78 -11.04
N TRP A 65 7.34 -13.56 -11.74
CA TRP A 65 7.75 -14.81 -12.39
C TRP A 65 8.97 -14.71 -13.33
N PRO A 66 9.08 -13.74 -14.26
CA PRO A 66 10.27 -13.63 -15.13
C PRO A 66 11.55 -13.36 -14.33
N VAL A 67 11.47 -12.51 -13.31
CA VAL A 67 12.62 -12.20 -12.43
C VAL A 67 13.04 -13.46 -11.66
N VAL A 68 12.09 -14.21 -11.11
CA VAL A 68 12.37 -15.45 -10.38
C VAL A 68 12.96 -16.51 -11.30
N LYS A 69 12.42 -16.68 -12.51
CA LYS A 69 12.93 -17.63 -13.51
C LYS A 69 14.39 -17.32 -13.87
N ASP A 70 14.71 -16.06 -14.13
CA ASP A 70 16.08 -15.64 -14.47
C ASP A 70 17.05 -15.88 -13.31
N ASN A 71 16.61 -15.62 -12.07
CA ASN A 71 17.42 -15.90 -10.89
C ASN A 71 17.63 -17.41 -10.66
N ILE A 72 16.62 -18.25 -10.87
CA ILE A 72 16.73 -19.71 -10.72
C ILE A 72 17.66 -20.31 -11.78
N VAL A 73 17.59 -19.83 -13.03
CA VAL A 73 18.50 -20.25 -14.12
C VAL A 73 19.93 -19.81 -13.80
N LYS A 74 20.12 -18.59 -13.30
CA LYS A 74 21.44 -18.06 -12.93
C LYS A 74 22.06 -18.77 -11.72
N LEU A 75 21.24 -19.22 -10.77
CA LEU A 75 21.70 -19.88 -9.55
C LEU A 75 21.98 -21.39 -9.73
N SER A 76 21.82 -21.96 -10.92
CA SER A 76 22.14 -23.36 -11.26
C SER A 76 21.43 -24.45 -10.41
N ILE A 77 20.42 -24.10 -9.59
CA ILE A 77 19.75 -25.04 -8.68
C ILE A 77 18.82 -26.03 -9.43
N CYS A 78 18.38 -25.70 -10.64
CA CYS A 78 17.54 -26.60 -11.45
C CYS A 78 17.99 -26.58 -12.92
N SER A 79 18.74 -27.60 -13.33
CA SER A 79 19.03 -27.87 -14.73
C SER A 79 17.74 -28.17 -15.50
N SER A 80 17.38 -27.27 -16.43
CA SER A 80 16.53 -27.43 -17.65
C SER A 80 15.36 -28.42 -17.67
N SER A 81 14.80 -28.81 -16.53
CA SER A 81 13.67 -29.75 -16.49
C SER A 81 12.37 -28.98 -16.35
N LYS A 82 11.46 -29.15 -17.33
CA LYS A 82 10.10 -28.56 -17.34
C LYS A 82 9.37 -28.74 -16.00
N LYS A 83 9.68 -29.81 -15.27
CA LYS A 83 9.12 -30.13 -13.95
C LYS A 83 9.56 -29.16 -12.84
N CYS A 84 10.85 -28.77 -12.78
CA CYS A 84 11.33 -27.78 -11.80
C CYS A 84 10.62 -26.43 -11.95
N VAL A 85 10.37 -26.01 -13.20
CA VAL A 85 9.70 -24.74 -13.49
C VAL A 85 8.25 -24.75 -13.00
N VAL A 86 7.54 -25.86 -13.17
CA VAL A 86 6.16 -26.01 -12.67
C VAL A 86 6.14 -26.00 -11.14
N ILE A 87 7.03 -26.75 -10.48
CA ILE A 87 7.15 -26.77 -9.02
C ILE A 87 7.54 -25.39 -8.46
N GLY A 88 8.44 -24.68 -9.14
CA GLY A 88 8.83 -23.32 -8.78
C GLY A 88 7.65 -22.34 -8.79
N ASN A 89 6.74 -22.45 -9.78
CA ASN A 89 5.53 -21.63 -9.85
C ASN A 89 4.60 -21.85 -8.63
N TYR A 90 4.34 -23.12 -8.28
CA TYR A 90 3.49 -23.45 -7.14
C TYR A 90 4.14 -23.05 -5.80
N ALA A 91 5.45 -23.30 -5.65
CA ALA A 91 6.20 -22.91 -4.47
C ALA A 91 6.20 -21.39 -4.29
N PHE A 92 6.47 -20.64 -5.35
CA PHE A 92 6.49 -19.18 -5.33
C PHE A 92 5.13 -18.59 -4.93
N ARG A 93 4.03 -19.13 -5.47
CA ARG A 93 2.68 -18.74 -5.08
C ARG A 93 2.41 -19.01 -3.60
N SER A 94 2.75 -20.19 -3.11
CA SER A 94 2.59 -20.54 -1.69
C SER A 94 3.44 -19.66 -0.76
N LEU A 95 4.64 -19.25 -1.20
CA LEU A 95 5.54 -18.41 -0.44
C LEU A 95 4.99 -17.00 -0.24
N LEU A 96 4.43 -16.38 -1.30
CA LEU A 96 3.79 -15.06 -1.20
C LEU A 96 2.62 -15.06 -0.20
N VAL A 97 1.75 -16.08 -0.28
CA VAL A 97 0.63 -16.23 0.67
C VAL A 97 1.12 -16.48 2.10
N THR A 98 2.19 -17.26 2.26
CA THR A 98 2.80 -17.52 3.58
C THR A 98 3.36 -16.24 4.20
N ILE A 99 4.04 -15.40 3.41
CA ILE A 99 4.53 -14.10 3.88
C ILE A 99 3.34 -13.22 4.31
N ALA A 100 2.26 -13.19 3.54
CA ALA A 100 1.06 -12.45 3.91
C ALA A 100 0.45 -12.95 5.24
N MET A 101 0.44 -14.27 5.47
CA MET A 101 0.01 -14.86 6.74
C MET A 101 0.92 -14.49 7.91
N ILE A 102 2.24 -14.49 7.71
CA ILE A 102 3.21 -14.06 8.74
C ILE A 102 2.95 -12.59 9.11
N VAL A 103 2.74 -11.71 8.12
CA VAL A 103 2.43 -10.30 8.36
C VAL A 103 1.09 -10.15 9.09
N ALA A 104 0.07 -10.93 8.73
CA ALA A 104 -1.22 -10.90 9.42
C ALA A 104 -1.11 -11.31 10.90
N LEU A 105 -0.25 -12.29 11.22
CA LEU A 105 0.02 -12.69 12.61
C LEU A 105 0.86 -11.66 13.36
N ALA A 106 1.80 -11.00 12.68
CA ALA A 106 2.68 -10.01 13.28
C ALA A 106 1.98 -8.66 13.57
N VAL A 107 0.89 -8.35 12.87
CA VAL A 107 0.22 -7.03 12.92
C VAL A 107 -1.16 -7.13 13.59
N PRO A 108 -1.25 -7.03 14.94
CA PRO A 108 -2.52 -6.96 15.65
C PRO A 108 -3.16 -5.56 15.62
N ARG A 109 -2.40 -4.50 15.30
CA ARG A 109 -2.88 -3.10 15.21
C ARG A 109 -2.75 -2.56 13.78
N LEU A 110 -3.78 -2.79 12.96
CA LEU A 110 -3.78 -2.40 11.55
C LEU A 110 -3.81 -0.87 11.35
N GLU A 111 -4.42 -0.12 12.26
CA GLU A 111 -4.59 1.34 12.17
C GLU A 111 -3.25 2.09 12.05
N THR A 112 -2.23 1.66 12.79
CA THR A 112 -0.91 2.30 12.79
C THR A 112 -0.04 1.83 11.62
N ILE A 113 -0.21 0.59 11.17
CA ILE A 113 0.65 -0.01 10.13
C ILE A 113 0.20 0.38 8.72
N ILE A 114 -1.11 0.43 8.44
CA ILE A 114 -1.63 0.81 7.11
C ILE A 114 -1.04 2.14 6.60
N PRO A 115 -1.05 3.26 7.36
CA PRO A 115 -0.45 4.51 6.90
C PRO A 115 1.07 4.42 6.76
N LEU A 116 1.75 3.66 7.63
CA LEU A 116 3.20 3.45 7.56
C LEU A 116 3.62 2.78 6.25
N VAL A 117 3.02 1.64 5.90
CA VAL A 117 3.35 0.92 4.65
C VAL A 117 2.90 1.71 3.43
N GLY A 118 1.80 2.44 3.53
CA GLY A 118 1.27 3.28 2.46
C GLY A 118 2.24 4.39 2.07
N ILE A 119 2.81 5.11 3.04
CA ILE A 119 3.78 6.17 2.77
C ILE A 119 5.09 5.57 2.27
N CYS A 120 5.59 4.49 2.87
CA CYS A 120 6.78 3.80 2.38
C CYS A 120 6.62 3.35 0.93
N SER A 121 5.54 2.66 0.59
CA SER A 121 5.27 2.19 -0.77
C SER A 121 5.02 3.35 -1.73
N SER A 122 4.28 4.38 -1.33
CA SER A 122 4.01 5.54 -2.18
C SER A 122 5.28 6.32 -2.48
N MET A 123 6.17 6.52 -1.51
CA MET A 123 7.45 7.18 -1.73
C MET A 123 8.32 6.31 -2.62
N LEU A 124 8.43 5.00 -2.38
CA LEU A 124 9.19 4.13 -3.27
C LEU A 124 8.64 4.13 -4.71
N LEU A 125 7.33 3.93 -4.91
CA LEU A 125 6.75 3.88 -6.26
C LEU A 125 6.77 5.25 -6.97
N ALA A 126 6.30 6.30 -6.30
CA ALA A 126 6.20 7.62 -6.92
C ALA A 126 7.57 8.27 -7.13
N PHE A 127 8.56 7.89 -6.32
CA PHE A 127 9.85 8.56 -6.28
C PHE A 127 10.98 7.70 -6.91
N VAL A 128 11.11 6.44 -6.50
CA VAL A 128 12.19 5.56 -6.97
C VAL A 128 11.98 5.12 -8.42
N ILE A 129 10.77 4.77 -8.84
CA ILE A 129 10.52 4.36 -10.24
C ILE A 129 10.95 5.43 -11.25
N PRO A 130 10.48 6.69 -11.16
CA PRO A 130 10.91 7.71 -12.13
C PRO A 130 12.40 8.04 -12.03
N ALA A 131 12.99 8.04 -10.84
CA ALA A 131 14.43 8.26 -10.64
C ALA A 131 15.29 7.15 -11.29
N THR A 132 14.90 5.90 -11.08
CA THR A 132 15.59 4.74 -11.66
C THR A 132 15.41 4.70 -13.18
N LEU A 133 14.21 4.96 -13.69
CA LEU A 133 13.95 5.01 -15.14
C LEU A 133 14.73 6.13 -15.83
N ASP A 134 14.79 7.32 -15.25
CA ASP A 134 15.61 8.42 -15.79
C ASP A 134 17.09 7.98 -15.78
N THR A 135 17.59 7.46 -14.67
CA THR A 135 19.00 7.01 -14.57
C THR A 135 19.36 5.95 -15.63
N VAL A 136 18.54 4.90 -15.78
CA VAL A 136 18.79 3.80 -16.73
C VAL A 136 18.68 4.27 -18.18
N THR A 137 17.73 5.16 -18.49
CA THR A 137 17.51 5.63 -19.87
C THR A 137 18.58 6.65 -20.30
N PHE A 138 19.05 7.51 -19.39
CA PHE A 138 19.98 8.58 -19.74
C PHE A 138 21.45 8.16 -19.73
N LEU A 139 21.84 7.15 -18.96
CA LEU A 139 23.22 6.65 -18.95
C LEU A 139 23.75 6.24 -20.35
N PRO A 140 23.06 5.41 -21.15
CA PRO A 140 23.52 5.06 -22.50
C PRO A 140 23.40 6.23 -23.49
N CYS A 141 22.37 7.06 -23.34
CA CYS A 141 22.12 8.18 -24.26
C CYS A 141 23.18 9.30 -24.13
N LEU A 142 23.65 9.58 -22.91
CA LEU A 142 24.68 10.59 -22.65
C LEU A 142 26.08 10.15 -23.10
N ILE A 143 26.39 8.86 -22.96
CA ILE A 143 27.65 8.26 -23.44
C ILE A 143 27.74 8.34 -24.96
N HIS A 144 26.62 8.12 -25.66
CA HIS A 144 26.61 8.08 -27.13
C HIS A 144 26.61 9.48 -27.79
N THR A 145 25.98 10.49 -27.16
CA THR A 145 25.68 11.76 -27.84
C THR A 145 26.62 12.93 -27.49
N LYS A 146 27.63 12.78 -26.62
CA LYS A 146 28.47 13.91 -26.12
C LYS A 146 27.64 15.18 -25.85
N ALA A 147 26.50 15.01 -25.17
CA ALA A 147 25.50 16.06 -25.04
C ALA A 147 26.01 17.26 -24.21
N SER A 148 25.49 18.45 -24.50
CA SER A 148 25.82 19.70 -23.79
C SER A 148 25.66 19.57 -22.27
N LYS A 149 26.69 20.00 -21.53
CA LYS A 149 26.79 19.94 -20.05
C LYS A 149 25.55 20.46 -19.34
N TRP A 150 24.88 21.47 -19.92
CA TRP A 150 23.65 22.07 -19.39
C TRP A 150 22.44 21.13 -19.35
N ARG A 151 22.29 20.24 -20.34
CA ARG A 151 21.18 19.25 -20.34
C ARG A 151 21.41 18.16 -19.30
N ILE A 152 22.67 17.79 -19.07
CA ILE A 152 23.07 16.81 -18.06
C ILE A 152 22.82 17.38 -16.67
N ALA A 153 23.27 18.62 -16.42
CA ALA A 153 23.07 19.29 -15.14
C ALA A 153 21.58 19.42 -14.76
N ARG A 154 20.70 19.79 -15.71
CA ARG A 154 19.25 19.88 -15.47
C ARG A 154 18.60 18.53 -15.12
N LYS A 155 19.12 17.43 -15.61
CA LYS A 155 18.61 16.08 -15.31
C LYS A 155 19.09 15.57 -13.97
N VAL A 156 20.38 15.77 -13.69
CA VAL A 156 20.96 15.44 -12.39
C VAL A 156 20.26 16.20 -11.28
N ILE A 157 20.00 17.50 -11.46
CA ILE A 157 19.29 18.28 -10.43
C ILE A 157 17.85 17.84 -10.27
N ALA A 158 17.16 17.47 -11.35
CA ALA A 158 15.80 16.92 -11.26
C ALA A 158 15.81 15.63 -10.43
N ASN A 159 16.72 14.69 -10.72
CA ASN A 159 16.84 13.43 -9.99
C ASN A 159 17.19 13.63 -8.50
N VAL A 160 18.07 14.58 -8.19
CA VAL A 160 18.42 14.92 -6.80
C VAL A 160 17.22 15.53 -6.06
N LEU A 161 16.52 16.49 -6.65
CA LEU A 161 15.33 17.11 -6.05
C LEU A 161 14.27 16.06 -5.75
N LEU A 162 14.05 15.20 -6.74
CA LEU A 162 13.22 14.03 -6.66
C LEU A 162 13.65 13.20 -5.41
N ILE A 163 14.91 12.75 -5.29
CA ILE A 163 15.40 11.95 -4.13
C ILE A 163 15.16 12.64 -2.79
N THR A 164 15.42 13.95 -2.72
CA THR A 164 15.22 14.71 -1.50
C THR A 164 13.76 14.83 -1.09
N MET A 165 12.84 14.97 -2.05
CA MET A 165 11.39 15.02 -1.79
C MET A 165 10.87 13.67 -1.28
N GLY A 166 11.33 12.57 -1.88
CA GLY A 166 10.98 11.22 -1.41
C GLY A 166 11.48 10.95 0.00
N LEU A 167 12.71 11.35 0.32
CA LEU A 167 13.27 11.17 1.67
C LEU A 167 12.56 12.04 2.71
N PHE A 168 12.22 13.28 2.35
CA PHE A 168 11.44 14.17 3.22
C PHE A 168 10.06 13.59 3.53
N GLY A 169 9.36 13.10 2.51
CA GLY A 169 8.05 12.45 2.67
C GLY A 169 8.12 11.18 3.51
N LEU A 170 9.17 10.37 3.33
CA LEU A 170 9.40 9.17 4.14
C LEU A 170 9.66 9.51 5.61
N ILE A 171 10.54 10.48 5.90
CA ILE A 171 10.84 10.89 7.27
C ILE A 171 9.60 11.47 7.95
N ALA A 172 8.90 12.39 7.29
CA ALA A 172 7.69 13.00 7.84
C ALA A 172 6.62 11.94 8.16
N GLY A 173 6.37 11.01 7.22
CA GLY A 173 5.42 9.92 7.42
C GLY A 173 5.81 8.96 8.54
N LEU A 174 7.07 8.51 8.54
CA LEU A 174 7.58 7.59 9.54
C LEU A 174 7.52 8.19 10.96
N ARG A 175 7.83 9.49 11.10
CA ARG A 175 7.74 10.21 12.38
C ARG A 175 6.32 10.21 12.92
N THR A 176 5.33 10.52 12.09
CA THR A 176 3.93 10.56 12.53
C THR A 176 3.43 9.19 12.98
N SER A 177 3.70 8.14 12.20
CA SER A 177 3.25 6.79 12.54
C SER A 177 3.97 6.19 13.76
N ILE A 178 5.27 6.48 13.96
CA ILE A 178 6.00 6.01 15.15
C ILE A 178 5.52 6.74 16.42
N LEU A 179 5.24 8.03 16.33
CA LEU A 179 4.71 8.78 17.49
C LEU A 179 3.33 8.28 17.91
N GLU A 180 2.47 7.92 16.95
CA GLU A 180 1.19 7.26 17.24
C GLU A 180 1.38 5.90 17.89
N LEU A 181 2.38 5.12 17.47
CA LEU A 181 2.71 3.83 18.09
C LEU A 181 3.14 4.00 19.57
N ILE A 182 3.95 5.01 19.86
CA ILE A 182 4.49 5.26 21.20
C ILE A 182 3.43 5.84 22.14
N ASN A 183 2.60 6.78 21.66
CA ASN A 183 1.56 7.42 22.47
C ASN A 183 0.28 6.57 22.58
N GLY A 184 0.07 5.63 21.66
CA GLY A 184 -1.07 4.71 21.64
C GLY A 184 -0.81 3.36 22.30
N ALA A 185 0.41 3.14 22.82
CA ALA A 185 0.79 2.02 23.67
C ALA A 185 0.79 2.43 25.15
#